data_AF-A0A4D6KPW2-F1
#
_entry.id   AF-A0A4D6KPW2-F1
#
_cell.length_a   1.000
_cell.length_b   1.000
_cell.length_c   1.000
_cell.angle_alpha   90.00
_cell.angle_beta   90.00
_cell.angle_gamma   90.00
#
_symmetry.space_group_name_H-M   'P 1'
#
loop_
_entity.id
_entity.type
_entity.pdbx_description
1 polymer ?
#
loop_
_entity_poly.entity_id
_entity_poly.type
_entity_poly.pdbx_seq_one_letter_code
_entity_poly.pdbx_strand_id
1 'polypeptide(L)'
;MLLEDKGYDKMAIVGAILRGMARVWLWDGAPQGLVDGMVEYVAEMAGFRREGVADGGSIPECEEARGGGWWWEGKDPTHVARVLHYCEKYKKGFIQRLNEALRDTWRDGVVDEVLGMPIIEVCCRLYTNNASWVGSTSM
;
A
#
# COMPACT_ATOMS: atom_id res chain seq x y z
N MET A 1 9.46 2.67 -35.63
CA MET A 1 8.05 2.25 -35.54
C MET A 1 8.04 0.96 -34.74
N LEU A 2 7.86 1.03 -33.42
CA LEU A 2 8.25 -0.06 -32.50
C LEU A 2 7.17 -0.49 -31.51
N LEU A 3 5.87 -0.26 -31.76
CA LEU A 3 4.81 -0.69 -30.84
C LEU A 3 3.45 -0.95 -31.51
N GLU A 4 3.40 -1.45 -32.75
CA GLU A 4 2.10 -1.60 -33.45
C GLU A 4 1.58 -3.01 -33.67
N ASP A 5 2.21 -4.08 -33.13
CA ASP A 5 1.85 -5.42 -33.65
C ASP A 5 1.51 -6.55 -32.67
N LYS A 6 1.24 -6.28 -31.39
CA LYS A 6 0.47 -7.21 -30.53
C LYS A 6 -0.35 -6.41 -29.52
N GLY A 7 -1.51 -6.92 -29.14
CA GLY A 7 -2.43 -6.33 -28.16
C GLY A 7 -1.84 -6.18 -26.76
N TYR A 8 -0.86 -5.29 -26.61
CA TYR A 8 -0.28 -4.89 -25.34
C TYR A 8 -1.11 -3.77 -24.75
N ASP A 9 -1.50 -3.95 -23.50
CA ASP A 9 -2.12 -2.89 -22.72
C ASP A 9 -1.07 -1.81 -22.43
N LYS A 10 -1.20 -0.67 -23.11
CA LYS A 10 -0.34 0.50 -22.93
C LYS A 10 -0.32 0.96 -21.48
N MET A 11 -1.45 0.87 -20.77
CA MET A 11 -1.55 1.27 -19.37
C MET A 11 -0.79 0.30 -18.46
N ALA A 12 -0.83 -1.00 -18.77
CA ALA A 12 -0.03 -1.98 -18.05
C ALA A 12 1.48 -1.74 -18.23
N ILE A 13 1.93 -1.39 -19.44
CA ILE A 13 3.34 -1.07 -19.71
C ILE A 13 3.78 0.18 -18.95
N VAL A 14 3.03 1.28 -19.06
CA VAL A 14 3.35 2.54 -18.37
C VAL A 14 3.32 2.32 -16.84
N GLY A 15 2.33 1.59 -16.35
CA GLY A 15 2.23 1.22 -14.94
C GLY A 15 3.41 0.38 -14.45
N ALA A 16 3.94 -0.53 -15.27
CA ALA A 16 5.12 -1.32 -14.92
C ALA A 16 6.39 -0.45 -14.86
N ILE A 17 6.56 0.46 -15.81
CA ILE A 17 7.69 1.42 -15.83
C ILE A 17 7.66 2.31 -14.59
N LEU A 18 6.49 2.87 -14.25
CA LEU A 18 6.34 3.74 -13.07
C LEU A 18 6.66 3.01 -11.77
N ARG A 19 6.25 1.74 -11.64
CA ARG A 19 6.64 0.91 -10.48
C ARG A 19 8.14 0.69 -10.41
N GLY A 20 8.79 0.44 -11.54
CA GLY A 20 10.24 0.35 -11.63
C GLY A 20 10.94 1.64 -11.19
N MET A 21 10.46 2.80 -11.65
CA MET A 21 10.97 4.11 -11.25
C MET A 21 10.75 4.37 -9.74
N ALA A 22 9.57 4.03 -9.22
CA ALA A 22 9.26 4.17 -7.79
C ALA A 22 10.21 3.31 -6.94
N ARG A 23 10.49 2.07 -7.37
CA ARG A 23 11.43 1.18 -6.68
C ARG A 23 12.86 1.74 -6.63
N VAL A 24 13.30 2.45 -7.67
CA VAL A 24 14.60 3.13 -7.70
C VAL A 24 14.62 4.37 -6.80
N TRP A 25 13.49 5.04 -6.63
CA TRP A 25 13.38 6.26 -5.84
C TRP A 25 13.21 6.01 -4.34
N LEU A 26 12.56 4.90 -3.96
CA LEU A 26 12.34 4.51 -2.57
C LEU A 26 13.60 3.91 -1.96
N TRP A 27 13.82 4.18 -0.67
CA TRP A 27 14.83 3.45 0.10
C TRP A 27 14.36 2.00 0.35
N ASP A 28 15.27 1.05 0.24
CA ASP A 28 15.00 -0.40 0.31
C ASP A 28 15.37 -1.03 1.66
N GLY A 29 15.60 -0.22 2.70
CA GLY A 29 15.98 -0.67 4.03
C GLY A 29 14.91 -1.45 4.81
N ALA A 30 13.68 -1.57 4.29
CA ALA A 30 12.54 -2.21 4.94
C ALA A 30 12.24 -3.64 4.42
N PRO A 31 11.40 -4.40 5.16
CA PRO A 31 10.81 -5.64 4.66
C PRO A 31 10.18 -5.47 3.28
N GLN A 32 10.42 -6.44 2.39
CA GLN A 32 10.05 -6.34 0.99
C GLN A 32 8.55 -6.05 0.77
N GLY A 33 7.65 -6.68 1.53
CA GLY A 33 6.21 -6.46 1.41
C GLY A 33 5.79 -5.01 1.68
N LEU A 34 6.47 -4.31 2.60
CA LEU A 34 6.21 -2.89 2.86
C LEU A 34 6.69 -2.04 1.69
N VAL A 35 7.89 -2.29 1.17
CA VAL A 35 8.42 -1.49 0.06
C VAL A 35 7.62 -1.73 -1.23
N ASP A 36 7.21 -2.97 -1.50
CA ASP A 36 6.33 -3.29 -2.62
C ASP A 36 4.98 -2.55 -2.48
N GLY A 37 4.44 -2.46 -1.27
CA GLY A 37 3.27 -1.65 -0.98
C GLY A 37 3.47 -0.14 -1.23
N MET A 38 4.63 0.40 -0.87
CA MET A 38 4.98 1.80 -1.17
C MET A 38 5.13 2.05 -2.67
N VAL A 39 5.69 1.09 -3.42
CA VAL A 39 5.77 1.14 -4.89
C VAL A 39 4.36 1.19 -5.50
N GLU A 40 3.45 0.35 -5.02
CA GLU A 40 2.05 0.38 -5.47
C GLU A 40 1.36 1.70 -5.10
N TYR A 41 1.58 2.22 -3.88
CA TYR A 41 1.06 3.53 -3.47
C TYR A 41 1.48 4.65 -4.44
N VAL A 42 2.77 4.71 -4.81
CA VAL A 42 3.27 5.73 -5.75
C VAL A 42 2.64 5.55 -7.13
N ALA A 43 2.50 4.31 -7.61
CA ALA A 43 1.84 4.02 -8.89
C ALA A 43 0.35 4.41 -8.88
N GLU A 44 -0.37 4.16 -7.78
CA GLU A 44 -1.77 4.56 -7.61
C GLU A 44 -1.92 6.09 -7.56
N MET A 45 -1.03 6.80 -6.88
CA MET A 45 -1.01 8.27 -6.87
C MET A 45 -0.77 8.86 -8.27
N ALA A 46 -0.10 8.13 -9.15
CA ALA A 46 0.09 8.49 -10.56
C ALA A 46 -1.07 8.05 -11.47
N GLY A 47 -2.12 7.42 -10.94
CA GLY A 47 -3.28 6.95 -11.69
C GLY A 47 -3.17 5.53 -12.26
N PHE A 48 -2.17 4.74 -11.86
CA PHE A 48 -1.89 3.40 -12.39
C PHE A 48 -2.20 2.29 -11.37
N ARG A 49 -3.43 2.26 -10.89
CA ARG A 49 -3.94 1.17 -10.04
C ARG A 49 -4.08 -0.13 -10.85
N ARG A 50 -3.77 -1.28 -10.24
CA ARG A 50 -4.09 -2.59 -10.84
C ARG A 50 -5.58 -2.88 -10.63
N GLU A 51 -6.34 -3.07 -11.71
CA GLU A 51 -7.79 -3.32 -11.67
C GLU A 51 -8.16 -4.75 -11.18
N GLY A 52 -7.18 -5.61 -10.90
CA GLY A 52 -7.40 -7.03 -10.59
C GLY A 52 -7.70 -7.37 -9.13
N VAL A 53 -7.65 -6.41 -8.21
CA VAL A 53 -7.98 -6.66 -6.81
C VAL A 53 -9.33 -6.02 -6.58
N ALA A 54 -10.37 -6.87 -6.65
CA ALA A 54 -11.74 -6.48 -6.34
C ALA A 54 -11.75 -5.61 -5.08
N ASP A 55 -12.64 -4.62 -5.07
CA ASP A 55 -12.80 -3.68 -3.97
C ASP A 55 -12.98 -4.37 -2.59
N GLY A 56 -13.32 -5.67 -2.61
CA GLY A 56 -13.43 -6.60 -1.48
C GLY A 56 -12.22 -7.50 -1.19
N GLY A 57 -11.00 -7.15 -1.59
CA GLY A 57 -9.80 -7.77 -1.03
C GLY A 57 -9.75 -7.54 0.49
N SER A 58 -9.75 -8.62 1.27
CA SER A 58 -9.83 -8.57 2.73
C SER A 58 -8.79 -7.60 3.29
N ILE A 59 -9.25 -6.48 3.86
CA ILE A 59 -8.42 -5.64 4.74
C ILE A 59 -7.78 -6.57 5.77
N PRO A 60 -6.52 -6.34 6.20
CA PRO A 60 -5.94 -7.11 7.29
C PRO A 60 -6.97 -7.28 8.38
N GLU A 61 -7.40 -8.52 8.61
CA GLU A 61 -8.34 -8.79 9.67
C GLU A 61 -7.74 -8.21 10.94
N CYS A 62 -8.52 -7.43 11.68
CA CYS A 62 -8.09 -6.89 12.96
C CYS A 62 -7.45 -7.97 13.83
N GLU A 63 -7.93 -9.21 13.69
CA GLU A 63 -7.46 -10.38 14.40
C GLU A 63 -6.09 -10.89 13.93
N GLU A 64 -5.84 -10.98 12.61
CA GLU A 64 -4.52 -11.36 12.08
C GLU A 64 -3.44 -10.35 12.48
N ALA A 65 -3.75 -9.06 12.41
CA ALA A 65 -2.83 -8.00 12.79
C ALA A 65 -2.64 -7.91 14.33
N ARG A 66 -3.56 -8.49 15.14
CA ARG A 66 -3.40 -8.69 16.59
C ARG A 66 -2.64 -9.98 16.93
N GLY A 67 -2.59 -10.94 16.01
CA GLY A 67 -1.91 -12.24 16.17
C GLY A 67 -0.38 -12.19 16.07
N GLY A 68 0.21 -11.00 15.93
CA GLY A 68 1.66 -10.80 15.88
C GLY A 68 2.27 -10.87 14.47
N GLY A 69 1.48 -11.13 13.44
CA GLY A 69 1.91 -11.03 12.04
C GLY A 69 1.93 -9.58 11.58
N TRP A 70 2.94 -9.19 10.80
CA TRP A 70 3.01 -7.85 10.23
C TRP A 70 1.93 -7.66 9.17
N TRP A 71 1.24 -6.50 9.17
CA TRP A 71 0.13 -6.22 8.24
C TRP A 71 0.53 -6.15 6.75
N TRP A 72 1.83 -6.17 6.45
CA TRP A 72 2.39 -6.24 5.09
C TRP A 72 2.93 -7.63 4.72
N GLU A 73 3.02 -8.57 5.67
CA GLU A 73 3.63 -9.88 5.43
C GLU A 73 2.68 -10.83 4.72
N GLY A 74 3.13 -11.40 3.59
CA GLY A 74 2.32 -12.29 2.76
C GLY A 74 1.10 -11.63 2.11
N LYS A 75 0.96 -10.31 2.23
CA LYS A 75 -0.17 -9.55 1.65
C LYS A 75 0.15 -9.09 0.23
N ASP A 76 -0.90 -8.99 -0.57
CA ASP A 76 -0.76 -8.39 -1.90
C ASP A 76 -0.39 -6.89 -1.77
N PRO A 77 0.60 -6.40 -2.55
CA PRO A 77 1.09 -5.03 -2.44
C PRO A 77 0.02 -3.93 -2.57
N THR A 78 -1.07 -4.16 -3.30
CA THR A 78 -2.17 -3.19 -3.42
C THR A 78 -2.97 -3.06 -2.11
N HIS A 79 -3.06 -4.13 -1.32
CA HIS A 79 -3.65 -4.07 0.02
C HIS A 79 -2.79 -3.23 0.97
N VAL A 80 -1.47 -3.41 0.89
CA VAL A 80 -0.52 -2.61 1.68
C VAL A 80 -0.63 -1.13 1.26
N ALA A 81 -0.70 -0.84 -0.03
CA ALA A 81 -0.91 0.51 -0.56
C ALA A 81 -2.20 1.17 -0.04
N ARG A 82 -3.30 0.41 0.08
CA ARG A 82 -4.57 0.91 0.62
C ARG A 82 -4.44 1.39 2.08
N VAL A 83 -3.73 0.64 2.92
CA VAL A 83 -3.44 1.06 4.31
C VAL A 83 -2.54 2.29 4.32
N LEU A 84 -1.51 2.33 3.46
CA LEU A 84 -0.63 3.48 3.29
C LEU A 84 -1.40 4.76 2.88
N HIS A 85 -2.38 4.66 1.98
CA HIS A 85 -3.28 5.77 1.65
C HIS A 85 -4.05 6.29 2.86
N TYR A 86 -4.53 5.40 3.73
CA TYR A 86 -5.22 5.82 4.95
C TYR A 86 -4.27 6.48 5.94
N CYS A 87 -3.04 5.97 6.09
CA CYS A 87 -2.02 6.58 6.92
C CYS A 87 -1.67 8.00 6.44
N GLU A 88 -1.53 8.19 5.13
CA GLU A 88 -1.31 9.51 4.53
C GLU A 88 -2.50 10.45 4.75
N LYS A 89 -3.73 9.95 4.63
CA LYS A 89 -4.96 10.73 4.91
C LYS A 89 -5.06 11.10 6.40
N TYR A 90 -4.70 10.18 7.28
CA TYR A 90 -4.74 10.37 8.72
C TYR A 90 -3.67 11.36 9.20
N LYS A 91 -2.44 11.23 8.68
CA LYS A 91 -1.30 12.08 9.04
C LYS A 91 -0.49 12.45 7.81
N LYS A 92 -0.89 13.53 7.14
CA LYS A 92 -0.26 14.05 5.93
C LYS A 92 1.28 14.10 6.02
N GLY A 93 1.94 13.74 4.92
CA GLY A 93 3.39 13.56 4.82
C GLY A 93 3.90 12.28 5.48
N PHE A 94 3.02 11.33 5.79
CA PHE A 94 3.39 10.03 6.36
C PHE A 94 4.32 9.27 5.41
N ILE A 95 3.99 9.21 4.11
CA ILE A 95 4.78 8.45 3.13
C ILE A 95 6.17 9.05 2.95
N GLN A 96 6.27 10.38 2.95
CA GLN A 96 7.56 11.06 2.88
C GLN A 96 8.44 10.70 4.09
N ARG A 97 7.91 10.86 5.31
CA ARG A 97 8.66 10.57 6.54
C ARG A 97 8.99 9.08 6.68
N LEU A 98 8.10 8.21 6.22
CA LEU A 98 8.36 6.78 6.18
C LEU A 98 9.53 6.49 5.24
N ASN A 99 9.48 7.00 4.01
CA ASN A 99 10.59 6.83 3.06
C ASN A 99 11.91 7.38 3.63
N GLU A 100 11.90 8.57 4.24
CA GLU A 100 13.09 9.13 4.89
C GLU A 100 13.64 8.20 5.99
N ALA A 101 12.77 7.61 6.81
CA ALA A 101 13.17 6.67 7.86
C ALA A 101 13.73 5.34 7.31
N LEU A 102 13.34 4.92 6.11
CA LEU A 102 13.86 3.72 5.45
C LEU A 102 15.31 3.85 4.98
N ARG A 103 15.87 5.07 5.00
CA ARG A 103 17.29 5.30 4.71
C ARG A 103 18.21 4.69 5.77
N ASP A 104 17.75 4.64 7.01
CA ASP A 104 18.48 4.11 8.14
C ASP A 104 18.16 2.62 8.36
N THR A 105 18.80 1.98 9.34
CA THR A 105 18.53 0.57 9.67
C THR A 105 17.08 0.39 10.12
N TRP A 106 16.35 -0.51 9.46
CA TRP A 106 14.97 -0.85 9.82
C TRP A 106 14.85 -1.30 11.28
N ARG A 107 13.78 -0.81 11.91
CA ARG A 107 13.30 -1.26 13.22
C ARG A 107 11.79 -1.48 13.13
N ASP A 108 11.35 -2.54 13.79
CA ASP A 108 9.96 -2.99 13.88
C ASP A 108 8.94 -1.89 14.21
N GLY A 109 9.33 -0.88 15.01
CA GLY A 109 8.47 0.23 15.40
C GLY A 109 8.42 1.43 14.45
N VAL A 110 9.19 1.45 13.36
CA VAL A 110 9.34 2.66 12.50
C VAL A 110 8.00 3.16 11.98
N VAL A 111 7.11 2.26 11.55
CA VAL A 111 5.79 2.64 11.03
C VAL A 111 4.96 3.33 12.11
N ASP A 112 4.93 2.77 13.31
CA ASP A 112 4.20 3.32 14.45
C ASP A 112 4.80 4.64 14.93
N GLU A 113 6.14 4.75 14.97
CA GLU A 113 6.87 5.96 15.32
C GLU A 113 6.56 7.10 14.32
N VAL A 114 6.61 6.83 13.01
CA VAL A 114 6.31 7.81 11.96
C VAL A 114 4.82 8.20 11.96
N LEU A 115 3.94 7.24 12.19
CA LEU A 115 2.49 7.48 12.32
C LEU A 115 2.15 8.22 13.61
N GLY A 116 2.90 8.00 14.69
CA GLY A 116 2.64 8.53 16.04
C GLY A 116 1.53 7.79 16.79
N MET A 117 1.15 6.60 16.32
CA MET A 117 0.19 5.70 16.96
C MET A 117 0.38 4.28 16.41
N PRO A 118 -0.11 3.24 17.11
CA PRO A 118 -0.03 1.87 16.61
C PRO A 118 -0.79 1.69 15.29
N ILE A 119 -0.13 1.19 14.25
CA ILE A 119 -0.73 0.95 12.93
C ILE A 119 -1.90 -0.02 12.98
N ILE A 120 -1.91 -0.91 13.97
CA ILE A 120 -3.03 -1.83 14.24
C ILE A 120 -4.34 -1.08 14.46
N GLU A 121 -4.31 0.09 15.09
CA GLU A 121 -5.52 0.89 15.32
C GLU A 121 -6.05 1.49 14.01
N VAL A 122 -5.15 1.87 13.09
CA VAL A 122 -5.52 2.28 11.73
C VAL A 122 -6.11 1.10 10.93
N CYS A 123 -5.46 -0.06 10.95
CA CYS A 123 -5.94 -1.27 10.28
C CYS A 123 -7.34 -1.67 10.80
N CYS A 124 -7.53 -1.61 12.12
CA CYS A 124 -8.82 -1.91 12.74
C CYS A 124 -9.92 -0.92 12.30
N ARG A 125 -9.60 0.39 12.24
CA ARG A 125 -10.55 1.40 11.77
C ARG A 125 -10.92 1.23 10.30
N LEU A 126 -9.95 0.84 9.46
CA LEU A 126 -10.19 0.52 8.06
C LEU A 126 -11.18 -0.65 7.92
N TYR A 127 -10.97 -1.72 8.68
CA TYR A 127 -11.85 -2.89 8.70
C TYR A 127 -13.28 -2.52 9.12
N THR A 128 -13.45 -1.76 10.21
CA THR A 128 -14.78 -1.34 10.67
C THR A 128 -15.48 -0.40 9.69
N ASN A 129 -14.74 0.49 9.03
CA ASN A 129 -15.32 1.38 8.04
C ASN A 129 -15.78 0.59 6.80
N ASN A 130 -14.99 -0.36 6.30
CA ASN A 130 -15.42 -1.19 5.17
C ASN A 130 -16.60 -2.12 5.49
N ALA A 131 -16.75 -2.57 6.74
CA ALA A 131 -17.98 -3.28 7.15
C ALA A 131 -19.25 -2.40 6.97
N SER A 132 -19.13 -1.07 7.06
CA SER A 132 -20.23 -0.15 6.76
C SER A 132 -20.43 0.12 5.25
N TRP A 133 -19.42 -0.12 4.41
CA TRP A 133 -19.52 -0.01 2.95
C TRP A 133 -20.24 -1.23 2.34
N VAL A 134 -20.05 -2.44 2.90
CA VAL A 134 -20.76 -3.65 2.44
C VAL A 134 -22.27 -3.57 2.71
N GLY A 135 -22.71 -2.75 3.68
CA GLY A 135 -24.13 -2.50 3.94
C GLY A 135 -24.79 -1.41 3.08
N SER A 136 -24.03 -0.72 2.22
CA SER A 136 -24.55 0.44 1.45
C SER A 136 -24.76 0.16 -0.04
N THR A 137 -24.55 -1.06 -0.51
CA THR A 137 -24.79 -1.46 -1.92
C THR A 137 -26.13 -2.16 -2.15
N SER A 138 -27.11 -2.01 -1.26
CA SER A 138 -28.51 -2.34 -1.53
C SER A 138 -29.35 -1.08 -1.69
N MET A 139 -29.37 -0.53 -2.90
CA MET A 139 -30.52 0.18 -3.47
C MET A 139 -30.46 0.17 -4.99
#